data_AF-A0A139CRV2-F1
#
_entry.id   AF-A0A139CRV2-F1
#
_cell.length_a   1.000
_cell.length_b   1.000
_cell.length_c   1.000
_cell.angle_alpha   90.00
_cell.angle_beta   90.00
_cell.angle_gamma   90.00
#
_symmetry.space_group_name_H-M   'P 1'
#
loop_
_entity.id
_entity.type
_entity.pdbx_description
1 polymer ?
#
loop_
_entity_poly.entity_id
_entity_poly.type
_entity_poly.pdbx_seq_one_letter_code
_entity_poly.pdbx_strand_id
1 'polypeptide(L)'
;MTFDSCEDNRDKKMAEIVDRIRNCNLGCYRHEYTASLRTRGNRVISVEELKNGKPLVDDWRGQNILFISQAPSKQAWADNELSSRDNSFLVNLLFPKVYPHDDSPVEKWQKSVFWLHTSNCYPGKANGEGDNAPDPEDCAAVYFDEVINAMKPECIVLMGKYATQHFTKSHRLSLSTKRTKPPLKDILKYQHECQRPLLITSEDGTCLYETIVLKHARNKSISTSEKFAIGLAIKALKNNGKTGLVKSILPSIDTKGTPLRHTWLKEITEVLETLGGDAKNNAIYREIENRGNMELKPTWKQIVTKTIGLHSSDTGSYKEGNPDIFYMIETGHWGLRNFQN
;
A
#
# COMPACT_ATOMS: atom_id res chain seq x y z
N MET A 1 -21.22 -26.59 0.99
CA MET A 1 -21.69 -25.43 1.77
C MET A 1 -20.72 -25.23 2.93
N THR A 2 -19.68 -24.41 2.76
CA THR A 2 -18.68 -24.07 3.81
C THR A 2 -18.05 -22.69 3.54
N PHE A 3 -18.78 -21.76 2.92
CA PHE A 3 -18.26 -20.40 2.66
C PHE A 3 -18.48 -19.43 3.84
N ASP A 4 -19.39 -19.74 4.79
CA ASP A 4 -19.72 -18.85 5.92
C ASP A 4 -18.62 -18.74 7.00
N SER A 5 -17.81 -19.79 7.22
CA SER A 5 -16.91 -19.82 8.39
C SER A 5 -15.71 -18.87 8.32
N CYS A 6 -15.38 -18.33 7.15
CA CYS A 6 -14.23 -17.45 6.95
C CYS A 6 -14.59 -15.96 7.10
N GLU A 7 -15.76 -15.55 6.59
CA GLU A 7 -16.25 -14.17 6.74
C GLU A 7 -16.69 -13.91 8.19
N ASP A 8 -17.39 -14.84 8.82
CA ASP A 8 -17.76 -14.75 10.24
C ASP A 8 -16.53 -14.62 11.16
N ASN A 9 -15.43 -15.29 10.80
CA ASN A 9 -14.17 -15.21 11.55
C ASN A 9 -13.45 -13.87 11.34
N ARG A 10 -13.51 -13.28 10.12
CA ARG A 10 -12.98 -11.94 9.84
C ARG A 10 -13.73 -10.89 10.65
N ASP A 11 -15.06 -10.92 10.60
CA ASP A 11 -15.89 -9.90 11.25
C ASP A 11 -15.76 -9.94 12.76
N LYS A 12 -15.76 -11.14 13.35
CA LYS A 12 -15.53 -11.32 14.78
C LYS A 12 -14.17 -10.78 15.21
N LYS A 13 -13.09 -11.14 14.50
CA LYS A 13 -11.74 -10.66 14.81
C LYS A 13 -11.62 -9.15 14.70
N MET A 14 -12.17 -8.56 13.64
CA MET A 14 -12.14 -7.11 13.48
C MET A 14 -12.93 -6.38 14.57
N ALA A 15 -14.08 -6.91 14.98
CA ALA A 15 -14.83 -6.36 16.11
C ALA A 15 -14.03 -6.41 17.43
N GLU A 16 -13.36 -7.54 17.72
CA GLU A 16 -12.48 -7.68 18.89
C GLU A 16 -11.28 -6.72 18.84
N ILE A 17 -10.70 -6.50 17.66
CA ILE A 17 -9.60 -5.54 17.48
C ILE A 17 -10.08 -4.11 17.72
N VAL A 18 -11.21 -3.71 17.13
CA VAL A 18 -11.80 -2.37 17.30
C VAL A 18 -12.11 -2.10 18.78
N ASP A 19 -12.70 -3.07 19.48
CA ASP A 19 -13.00 -2.92 20.91
C ASP A 19 -11.74 -2.74 21.76
N ARG A 20 -10.69 -3.55 21.52
CA ARG A 20 -9.41 -3.38 22.22
C ARG A 20 -8.75 -2.04 21.94
N ILE A 21 -8.82 -1.54 20.71
CA ILE A 21 -8.30 -0.21 20.37
C ILE A 21 -9.06 0.87 21.16
N ARG A 22 -10.39 0.84 21.17
CA ARG A 22 -11.24 1.83 21.88
C ARG A 22 -11.04 1.83 23.39
N ASN A 23 -10.74 0.67 23.95
CA ASN A 23 -10.52 0.47 25.37
C ASN A 23 -9.03 0.47 25.76
N CYS A 24 -8.14 0.82 24.83
CA CYS A 24 -6.71 0.90 25.10
C CYS A 24 -6.42 2.01 26.12
N ASN A 25 -5.83 1.60 27.25
CA ASN A 25 -5.52 2.47 28.38
C ASN A 25 -4.03 2.82 28.48
N LEU A 26 -3.26 2.62 27.40
CA LEU A 26 -1.81 2.93 27.38
C LEU A 26 -1.50 4.42 27.56
N GLY A 27 -2.51 5.29 27.76
CA GLY A 27 -2.32 6.65 28.27
C GLY A 27 -1.54 7.55 27.30
N CYS A 28 -1.58 7.26 26.00
CA CYS A 28 -0.84 7.97 24.96
C CYS A 28 -1.03 9.49 25.12
N TYR A 29 0.07 10.21 25.29
CA TYR A 29 0.11 11.69 25.39
C TYR A 29 -0.66 12.32 26.56
N ARG A 30 -1.13 11.56 27.56
CA ARG A 30 -1.82 12.15 28.74
C ARG A 30 -0.95 13.18 29.47
N HIS A 31 0.37 13.01 29.41
CA HIS A 31 1.35 13.93 29.98
C HIS A 31 1.49 15.23 29.16
N GLU A 32 1.17 15.21 27.88
CA GLU A 32 1.22 16.39 26.99
C GLU A 32 0.04 17.35 27.24
N TYR A 33 -1.05 16.87 27.83
CA TYR A 33 -2.25 17.67 28.11
C TYR A 33 -2.05 18.49 29.39
N THR A 34 -1.40 19.64 29.24
CA THR A 34 -1.06 20.55 30.36
C THR A 34 -1.95 21.78 30.44
N ALA A 35 -2.71 22.09 29.39
CA ALA A 35 -3.59 23.25 29.33
C ALA A 35 -4.87 22.97 28.53
N SER A 36 -5.95 23.69 28.87
CA SER A 36 -7.21 23.63 28.13
C SER A 36 -7.05 24.13 26.69
N LEU A 37 -7.83 23.55 25.77
CA LEU A 37 -7.75 23.88 24.35
C LEU A 37 -9.08 24.41 23.82
N ARG A 38 -9.05 25.37 22.88
CA ARG A 38 -10.25 25.88 22.20
C ARG A 38 -10.49 25.19 20.87
N THR A 39 -11.70 24.76 20.58
CA THR A 39 -12.10 24.18 19.28
C THR A 39 -12.42 25.25 18.24
N ARG A 40 -12.76 24.86 16.99
CA ARG A 40 -13.20 25.80 15.95
C ARG A 40 -14.52 26.51 16.29
N GLY A 41 -15.33 25.93 17.17
CA GLY A 41 -16.60 26.51 17.66
C GLY A 41 -16.48 27.26 18.99
N ASN A 42 -15.27 27.67 19.41
CA ASN A 42 -15.00 28.31 20.71
C ASN A 42 -15.33 27.46 21.96
N ARG A 43 -15.67 26.17 21.82
CA ARG A 43 -15.74 25.24 22.97
C ARG A 43 -14.36 25.12 23.60
N VAL A 44 -14.31 25.25 24.92
CA VAL A 44 -13.10 25.01 25.71
C VAL A 44 -13.13 23.57 26.18
N ILE A 45 -12.13 22.79 25.77
CA ILE A 45 -11.89 21.42 26.22
C ILE A 45 -10.97 21.52 27.44
N SER A 46 -11.41 20.98 28.57
CA SER A 46 -10.58 20.98 29.79
C SER A 46 -9.42 19.98 29.68
N VAL A 47 -8.39 20.16 30.51
CA VAL A 47 -7.30 19.17 30.63
C VAL A 47 -7.84 17.79 31.03
N GLU A 48 -8.82 17.75 31.92
CA GLU A 48 -9.43 16.50 32.40
C GLU A 48 -10.17 15.78 31.27
N GLU A 49 -10.92 16.53 30.47
CA GLU A 49 -11.60 15.99 29.30
C GLU A 49 -10.63 15.46 28.24
N LEU A 50 -9.51 16.17 28.00
CA LEU A 50 -8.45 15.67 27.11
C LEU A 50 -7.87 14.34 27.60
N LYS A 51 -7.58 14.23 28.91
CA LYS A 51 -7.01 13.03 29.53
C LYS A 51 -7.96 11.84 29.56
N ASN A 52 -9.27 12.11 29.63
CA ASN A 52 -10.33 11.11 29.61
C ASN A 52 -10.78 10.70 28.21
N GLY A 53 -10.27 11.35 27.17
CA GLY A 53 -10.51 10.95 25.78
C GLY A 53 -10.06 9.52 25.50
N LYS A 54 -10.75 8.84 24.60
CA LYS A 54 -10.49 7.46 24.19
C LYS A 54 -9.90 7.39 22.78
N PRO A 55 -9.04 6.41 22.48
CA PRO A 55 -8.50 6.22 21.14
C PRO A 55 -9.61 6.17 20.07
N LEU A 56 -9.42 6.93 19.00
CA LEU A 56 -10.39 7.02 17.92
C LEU A 56 -10.07 6.04 16.80
N VAL A 57 -11.05 5.19 16.49
CA VAL A 57 -11.01 4.17 15.43
C VAL A 57 -12.41 4.02 14.84
N ASP A 58 -12.49 3.79 13.54
CA ASP A 58 -13.76 3.63 12.83
C ASP A 58 -14.48 2.35 13.28
N ASP A 59 -15.79 2.27 13.04
CA ASP A 59 -16.49 1.00 13.25
C ASP A 59 -16.16 0.04 12.11
N TRP A 60 -16.07 -1.24 12.46
CA TRP A 60 -16.01 -2.31 11.49
C TRP A 60 -17.40 -2.56 10.87
N ARG A 61 -17.45 -2.61 9.54
CA ARG A 61 -18.66 -2.77 8.72
C ARG A 61 -18.42 -3.68 7.50
N GLY A 62 -17.36 -4.49 7.51
CA GLY A 62 -16.98 -5.30 6.35
C GLY A 62 -16.21 -4.54 5.26
N GLN A 63 -15.59 -3.41 5.61
CA GLN A 63 -14.91 -2.56 4.63
C GLN A 63 -13.72 -3.27 3.96
N ASN A 64 -13.39 -2.87 2.73
CA ASN A 64 -12.33 -3.51 1.93
C ASN A 64 -11.07 -2.66 1.78
N ILE A 65 -11.16 -1.35 2.08
CA ILE A 65 -10.03 -0.43 1.98
C ILE A 65 -9.59 -0.03 3.37
N LEU A 66 -8.31 -0.21 3.67
CA LEU A 66 -7.71 0.28 4.90
C LEU A 66 -7.11 1.66 4.63
N PHE A 67 -7.63 2.70 5.28
CA PHE A 67 -7.08 4.05 5.15
C PHE A 67 -6.34 4.43 6.44
N ILE A 68 -5.06 4.75 6.33
CA ILE A 68 -4.19 5.08 7.46
C ILE A 68 -3.74 6.54 7.33
N SER A 69 -4.01 7.35 8.35
CA SER A 69 -3.50 8.73 8.42
C SER A 69 -2.71 8.99 9.71
N GLN A 70 -2.32 10.24 9.97
CA GLN A 70 -1.39 10.56 11.06
C GLN A 70 -2.00 10.35 12.46
N ALA A 71 -2.98 11.18 12.83
CA ALA A 71 -3.62 11.16 14.13
C ALA A 71 -4.95 11.93 14.05
N PRO A 72 -5.85 11.77 15.03
CA PRO A 72 -7.00 12.63 15.18
C PRO A 72 -6.59 14.10 15.33
N SER A 73 -7.46 14.99 14.86
CA SER A 73 -7.35 16.40 15.17
C SER A 73 -7.89 16.69 16.58
N LYS A 74 -7.56 17.87 17.12
CA LYS A 74 -8.18 18.37 18.35
C LYS A 74 -9.72 18.32 18.33
N GLN A 75 -10.33 18.63 17.18
CA GLN A 75 -11.80 18.67 17.05
C GLN A 75 -12.36 17.24 17.14
N ALA A 76 -11.80 16.31 16.36
CA ALA A 76 -12.20 14.91 16.38
C ALA A 76 -12.08 14.30 17.79
N TRP A 77 -10.99 14.63 18.50
CA TRP A 77 -10.78 14.21 19.89
C TRP A 77 -11.84 14.77 20.84
N ALA A 78 -12.18 16.05 20.70
CA ALA A 78 -13.21 16.71 21.53
C ALA A 78 -14.61 16.14 21.30
N ASP A 79 -14.92 15.79 20.06
CA ASP A 79 -16.23 15.27 19.68
C ASP A 79 -16.31 13.75 19.87
N ASN A 80 -15.19 13.11 20.22
CA ASN A 80 -15.05 11.66 20.33
C ASN A 80 -15.51 10.94 19.06
N GLU A 81 -15.23 11.54 17.89
CA GLU A 81 -15.72 11.08 16.59
C GLU A 81 -14.63 11.21 15.52
N LEU A 82 -14.44 10.14 14.74
CA LEU A 82 -13.71 10.22 13.47
C LEU A 82 -14.58 10.91 12.42
N SER A 83 -14.57 12.24 12.41
CA SER A 83 -15.38 12.99 11.46
C SER A 83 -14.70 13.07 10.08
N SER A 84 -15.13 12.23 9.14
CA SER A 84 -14.80 12.40 7.72
C SER A 84 -15.46 13.64 7.12
N ARG A 85 -16.54 14.14 7.73
CA ARG A 85 -17.27 15.36 7.32
C ARG A 85 -16.46 16.63 7.56
N ASP A 86 -15.59 16.64 8.57
CA ASP A 86 -14.76 17.82 8.87
C ASP A 86 -13.35 17.75 8.28
N ASN A 87 -13.03 16.65 7.59
CA ASN A 87 -11.75 16.49 6.92
C ASN A 87 -11.78 17.18 5.54
N SER A 88 -11.17 18.37 5.46
CA SER A 88 -11.14 19.16 4.22
C SER A 88 -10.49 18.43 3.03
N PHE A 89 -9.54 17.52 3.27
CA PHE A 89 -8.97 16.71 2.19
C PHE A 89 -10.00 15.72 1.65
N LEU A 90 -10.79 15.08 2.52
CA LEU A 90 -11.86 14.19 2.08
C LEU A 90 -12.96 14.98 1.36
N VAL A 91 -13.52 15.99 2.04
CA VAL A 91 -14.70 16.72 1.56
C VAL A 91 -14.42 17.60 0.34
N ASN A 92 -13.29 18.32 0.30
CA ASN A 92 -13.05 19.27 -0.78
C ASN A 92 -12.27 18.68 -1.95
N LEU A 93 -11.56 17.57 -1.76
CA LEU A 93 -10.70 17.00 -2.79
C LEU A 93 -11.10 15.60 -3.25
N LEU A 94 -11.33 14.66 -2.32
CA LEU A 94 -11.62 13.27 -2.68
C LEU A 94 -13.09 13.04 -3.00
N PHE A 95 -14.01 13.33 -2.08
CA PHE A 95 -15.45 13.04 -2.24
C PHE A 95 -16.04 13.60 -3.53
N PRO A 96 -15.77 14.85 -3.96
CA PRO A 96 -16.33 15.38 -5.21
C PRO A 96 -15.90 14.61 -6.47
N LYS A 97 -14.76 13.90 -6.40
CA LYS A 97 -14.21 13.11 -7.52
C LYS A 97 -14.62 11.65 -7.48
N VAL A 98 -14.79 11.10 -6.27
CA VAL A 98 -15.16 9.70 -6.04
C VAL A 98 -16.67 9.53 -6.17
N TYR A 99 -17.44 10.42 -5.55
CA TYR A 99 -18.91 10.39 -5.48
C TYR A 99 -19.50 11.68 -6.07
N PRO A 100 -19.30 11.95 -7.38
CA PRO A 100 -19.85 13.14 -8.00
C PRO A 100 -21.38 13.10 -7.92
N HIS A 101 -22.00 14.22 -7.51
CA HIS A 101 -23.46 14.37 -7.39
C HIS A 101 -24.12 13.43 -6.36
N ASP A 102 -23.36 12.94 -5.37
CA ASP A 102 -23.90 12.15 -4.27
C ASP A 102 -24.27 13.05 -3.09
N ASP A 103 -25.47 12.87 -2.55
CA ASP A 103 -25.94 13.60 -1.37
C ASP A 103 -25.43 12.97 -0.05
N SER A 104 -24.83 11.78 -0.12
CA SER A 104 -24.39 10.94 1.01
C SER A 104 -22.95 10.37 0.85
N PRO A 105 -21.95 11.19 0.47
CA PRO A 105 -20.60 10.69 0.18
C PRO A 105 -19.89 10.10 1.41
N VAL A 106 -20.27 10.55 2.61
CA VAL A 106 -19.67 10.11 3.88
C VAL A 106 -20.14 8.69 4.21
N GLU A 107 -21.43 8.40 4.04
CA GLU A 107 -21.98 7.07 4.30
C GLU A 107 -21.38 6.03 3.34
N LYS A 108 -21.18 6.40 2.07
CA LYS A 108 -20.49 5.53 1.10
C LYS A 108 -19.02 5.30 1.45
N TRP A 109 -18.34 6.35 1.91
CA TRP A 109 -16.98 6.25 2.42
C TRP A 109 -16.90 5.26 3.60
N GLN A 110 -17.73 5.44 4.64
CA GLN A 110 -17.73 4.60 5.84
C GLN A 110 -18.04 3.13 5.55
N LYS A 111 -18.82 2.84 4.50
CA LYS A 111 -19.09 1.46 4.05
C LYS A 111 -17.92 0.82 3.31
N SER A 112 -17.05 1.62 2.68
CA SER A 112 -15.98 1.12 1.80
C SER A 112 -14.61 1.14 2.48
N VAL A 113 -14.43 2.05 3.42
CA VAL A 113 -13.14 2.37 4.05
C VAL A 113 -13.22 2.15 5.55
N PHE A 114 -12.27 1.37 6.07
CA PHE A 114 -11.96 1.32 7.49
C PHE A 114 -10.83 2.31 7.77
N TRP A 115 -11.12 3.36 8.55
CA TRP A 115 -10.16 4.42 8.83
C TRP A 115 -9.45 4.25 10.18
N LEU A 116 -8.12 4.19 10.13
CA LEU A 116 -7.22 4.13 11.28
C LEU A 116 -6.17 5.26 11.23
N HIS A 117 -5.52 5.54 12.36
CA HIS A 117 -4.39 6.47 12.44
C HIS A 117 -3.10 5.76 12.86
N THR A 118 -1.94 6.38 12.62
CA THR A 118 -0.67 5.95 13.23
C THR A 118 -0.65 6.15 14.74
N SER A 119 -1.36 7.17 15.22
CA SER A 119 -1.75 7.31 16.62
C SER A 119 -3.25 7.55 16.69
N ASN A 120 -3.98 6.68 17.36
CA ASN A 120 -5.42 6.85 17.57
C ASN A 120 -5.73 7.87 18.68
N CYS A 121 -4.72 8.36 19.38
CA CYS A 121 -4.83 9.43 20.37
C CYS A 121 -4.38 10.77 19.79
N TYR A 122 -5.00 11.86 20.27
CA TYR A 122 -4.60 13.22 19.91
C TYR A 122 -3.21 13.54 20.48
N PRO A 123 -2.20 13.88 19.66
CA PRO A 123 -0.83 14.07 20.15
C PRO A 123 -0.59 15.41 20.86
N GLY A 124 -1.63 16.23 21.02
CA GLY A 124 -1.49 17.57 21.58
C GLY A 124 -1.18 18.64 20.54
N LYS A 125 -1.09 19.88 21.01
CA LYS A 125 -0.91 21.07 20.16
C LYS A 125 0.58 21.41 20.06
N ALA A 126 1.07 21.58 18.82
CA ALA A 126 2.44 22.05 18.60
C ALA A 126 2.58 23.54 18.90
N ASN A 127 3.82 23.99 19.14
CA ASN A 127 4.19 25.41 19.35
C ASN A 127 4.02 26.31 18.11
N GLY A 128 3.12 25.96 17.17
CA GLY A 128 2.87 26.68 15.92
C GLY A 128 1.60 26.18 15.20
N GLU A 129 1.61 26.24 13.88
CA GLU A 129 0.49 25.75 13.07
C GLU A 129 0.42 24.22 13.01
N GLY A 130 -0.57 23.67 13.70
CA GLY A 130 -0.94 22.26 13.61
C GLY A 130 -0.85 21.53 14.95
N ASP A 131 -0.88 20.21 14.87
CA ASP A 131 -0.83 19.32 16.02
C ASP A 131 0.56 18.67 16.09
N ASN A 132 0.93 18.16 17.26
CA ASN A 132 2.19 17.46 17.43
C ASN A 132 2.29 16.23 16.50
N ALA A 133 3.53 15.84 16.22
CA ALA A 133 3.76 14.56 15.55
C ALA A 133 3.38 13.42 16.52
N PRO A 134 2.77 12.34 16.02
CA PRO A 134 2.63 11.15 16.84
C PRO A 134 4.01 10.52 17.06
N ASP A 135 4.26 10.06 18.28
CA ASP A 135 5.28 9.07 18.58
C ASP A 135 4.88 7.73 17.94
N PRO A 136 5.71 7.17 17.04
CA PRO A 136 5.44 5.90 16.40
C PRO A 136 5.47 4.69 17.34
N GLU A 137 6.06 4.79 18.55
CA GLU A 137 6.22 3.67 19.48
C GLU A 137 5.07 3.55 20.50
N ASP A 138 4.26 4.60 20.67
CA ASP A 138 3.32 4.70 21.81
C ASP A 138 1.88 4.25 21.53
N CYS A 139 1.44 4.07 20.27
CA CYS A 139 0.01 3.92 19.97
C CYS A 139 -0.34 2.93 18.84
N ALA A 140 -1.15 3.36 17.87
CA ALA A 140 -1.90 2.52 16.95
C ALA A 140 -1.07 1.67 15.99
N ALA A 141 0.20 2.04 15.81
CA ALA A 141 1.21 1.26 15.10
C ALA A 141 1.27 -0.21 15.58
N VAL A 142 1.03 -0.47 16.88
CA VAL A 142 1.05 -1.84 17.43
C VAL A 142 -0.11 -2.71 16.94
N TYR A 143 -1.18 -2.11 16.43
CA TYR A 143 -2.35 -2.84 15.92
C TYR A 143 -2.33 -3.01 14.40
N PHE A 144 -1.38 -2.41 13.68
CA PHE A 144 -1.42 -2.42 12.21
C PHE A 144 -1.35 -3.81 11.63
N ASP A 145 -0.41 -4.64 12.10
CA ASP A 145 -0.26 -5.99 11.59
C ASP A 145 -1.48 -6.85 11.90
N GLU A 146 -2.03 -6.71 13.11
CA GLU A 146 -3.24 -7.43 13.49
C GLU A 146 -4.46 -7.00 12.66
N VAL A 147 -4.64 -5.68 12.45
CA VAL A 147 -5.68 -5.12 11.58
C VAL A 147 -5.51 -5.61 10.15
N ILE A 148 -4.32 -5.52 9.57
CA ILE A 148 -4.06 -5.93 8.18
C ILE A 148 -4.33 -7.43 8.00
N ASN A 149 -3.85 -8.26 8.94
CA ASN A 149 -4.01 -9.72 8.87
C ASN A 149 -5.46 -10.17 9.08
N ALA A 150 -6.21 -9.49 9.96
CA ALA A 150 -7.62 -9.78 10.18
C ALA A 150 -8.50 -9.23 9.05
N MET A 151 -8.33 -7.96 8.70
CA MET A 151 -9.12 -7.26 7.68
C MET A 151 -8.89 -7.83 6.28
N LYS A 152 -7.65 -8.22 5.96
CA LYS A 152 -7.19 -8.59 4.61
C LYS A 152 -7.67 -7.58 3.55
N PRO A 153 -7.24 -6.30 3.66
CA PRO A 153 -7.73 -5.26 2.77
C PRO A 153 -7.40 -5.56 1.31
N GLU A 154 -8.29 -5.19 0.40
CA GLU A 154 -8.02 -5.20 -1.05
C GLU A 154 -7.00 -4.12 -1.42
N CYS A 155 -7.00 -3.00 -0.68
CA CYS A 155 -6.04 -1.92 -0.87
C CYS A 155 -5.80 -1.16 0.45
N ILE A 156 -4.56 -0.70 0.63
CA ILE A 156 -4.15 0.15 1.74
C ILE A 156 -3.84 1.55 1.21
N VAL A 157 -4.42 2.57 1.82
CA VAL A 157 -4.16 3.97 1.48
C VAL A 157 -3.42 4.63 2.64
N LEU A 158 -2.19 5.08 2.39
CA LEU A 158 -1.34 5.73 3.38
C LEU A 158 -1.33 7.24 3.15
N MET A 159 -1.90 8.01 4.07
CA MET A 159 -1.93 9.47 3.97
C MET A 159 -0.86 10.13 4.83
N GLY A 160 0.09 10.76 4.17
CA GLY A 160 1.12 11.60 4.80
C GLY A 160 2.36 10.83 5.25
N LYS A 161 3.32 11.59 5.78
CA LYS A 161 4.67 11.10 6.12
C LYS A 161 4.63 9.96 7.13
N TYR A 162 3.90 10.13 8.23
CA TYR A 162 3.92 9.19 9.35
C TYR A 162 3.34 7.82 8.99
N ALA A 163 2.15 7.80 8.35
CA ALA A 163 1.55 6.56 7.82
C ALA A 163 2.49 5.85 6.84
N THR A 164 3.15 6.61 5.96
CA THR A 164 4.10 6.05 4.98
C THR A 164 5.36 5.48 5.63
N GLN A 165 5.84 6.10 6.71
CA GLN A 165 7.09 5.70 7.37
C GLN A 165 6.96 4.41 8.18
N HIS A 166 5.75 4.00 8.55
CA HIS A 166 5.54 2.72 9.22
C HIS A 166 5.98 1.54 8.32
N PHE A 167 5.67 1.60 7.02
CA PHE A 167 5.99 0.53 6.06
C PHE A 167 7.34 0.71 5.34
N THR A 168 8.31 1.34 6.03
CA THR A 168 9.58 1.73 5.42
C THR A 168 10.39 0.54 4.90
N LYS A 169 10.32 -0.62 5.54
CA LYS A 169 10.99 -1.85 5.08
C LYS A 169 10.51 -2.23 3.67
N SER A 170 9.20 -2.35 3.47
CA SER A 170 8.62 -2.69 2.17
C SER A 170 8.88 -1.60 1.13
N HIS A 171 8.73 -0.31 1.49
CA HIS A 171 9.02 0.80 0.58
C HIS A 171 10.48 0.81 0.11
N ARG A 172 11.44 0.50 0.98
CA ARG A 172 12.86 0.42 0.60
C ARG A 172 13.12 -0.66 -0.43
N LEU A 173 12.45 -1.80 -0.30
CA LEU A 173 12.53 -2.90 -1.25
C LEU A 173 11.94 -2.48 -2.61
N SER A 174 10.76 -1.87 -2.63
CA SER A 174 10.13 -1.41 -3.88
C SER A 174 10.98 -0.34 -4.60
N LEU A 175 11.53 0.63 -3.84
CA LEU A 175 12.32 1.73 -4.40
C LEU A 175 13.79 1.35 -4.68
N SER A 176 14.25 0.17 -4.28
CA SER A 176 15.66 -0.24 -4.36
C SER A 176 16.63 0.80 -3.76
N THR A 177 16.24 1.45 -2.66
CA THR A 177 17.01 2.55 -2.06
C THR A 177 17.73 2.14 -0.78
N LYS A 178 18.95 2.66 -0.59
CA LYS A 178 19.73 2.49 0.65
C LYS A 178 19.26 3.42 1.78
N ARG A 179 18.38 4.39 1.50
CA ARG A 179 17.88 5.32 2.52
C ARG A 179 17.07 4.59 3.57
N THR A 180 17.35 4.86 4.83
CA THR A 180 16.64 4.24 5.96
C THR A 180 15.18 4.64 5.99
N LYS A 181 14.82 5.88 5.65
CA LYS A 181 13.44 6.39 5.51
C LYS A 181 13.31 7.16 4.18
N PRO A 182 12.79 6.56 3.09
CA PRO A 182 12.62 7.25 1.82
C PRO A 182 11.68 8.46 1.97
N PRO A 183 12.01 9.62 1.40
CA PRO A 183 11.14 10.78 1.51
C PRO A 183 9.87 10.59 0.66
N LEU A 184 8.75 11.15 1.13
CA LEU A 184 7.44 11.01 0.49
C LEU A 184 7.45 11.39 -0.99
N LYS A 185 8.24 12.40 -1.37
CA LYS A 185 8.39 12.83 -2.77
C LYS A 185 8.96 11.73 -3.68
N ASP A 186 9.91 10.93 -3.18
CA ASP A 186 10.54 9.86 -3.96
C ASP A 186 9.57 8.69 -4.12
N ILE A 187 8.77 8.42 -3.10
CA ILE A 187 7.72 7.40 -3.12
C ILE A 187 6.61 7.78 -4.12
N LEU A 188 6.14 9.02 -4.08
CA LEU A 188 5.16 9.53 -5.04
C LEU A 188 5.70 9.51 -6.47
N LYS A 189 6.98 9.90 -6.65
CA LYS A 189 7.67 9.83 -7.93
C LYS A 189 7.72 8.39 -8.46
N TYR A 190 8.06 7.43 -7.60
CA TYR A 190 8.07 6.00 -7.95
C TYR A 190 6.70 5.50 -8.41
N GLN A 191 5.62 5.78 -7.66
CA GLN A 191 4.27 5.37 -8.08
C GLN A 191 3.93 5.91 -9.46
N HIS A 192 4.28 7.17 -9.71
CA HIS A 192 4.06 7.82 -10.99
C HIS A 192 4.93 7.24 -12.11
N GLU A 193 6.24 7.06 -11.90
CA GLU A 193 7.13 6.52 -12.93
C GLU A 193 6.80 5.08 -13.30
N CYS A 194 6.39 4.27 -12.31
CA CYS A 194 5.94 2.89 -12.55
C CYS A 194 4.45 2.76 -12.91
N GLN A 195 3.71 3.88 -12.93
CA GLN A 195 2.26 3.91 -13.21
C GLN A 195 1.44 2.89 -12.38
N ARG A 196 1.81 2.67 -11.10
CA ARG A 196 1.18 1.65 -10.25
C ARG A 196 1.25 1.98 -8.74
N PRO A 197 0.41 1.36 -7.90
CA PRO A 197 0.57 1.35 -6.44
C PRO A 197 1.91 0.73 -6.01
N LEU A 198 2.36 1.05 -4.79
CA LEU A 198 3.41 0.28 -4.13
C LEU A 198 2.85 -1.04 -3.64
N LEU A 199 3.76 -1.90 -3.18
CA LEU A 199 3.40 -3.12 -2.48
C LEU A 199 4.00 -3.09 -1.09
N ILE A 200 3.18 -3.42 -0.11
CA ILE A 200 3.64 -3.72 1.24
C ILE A 200 3.41 -5.20 1.51
N THR A 201 4.31 -5.77 2.29
CA THR A 201 4.20 -7.12 2.80
C THR A 201 3.66 -7.07 4.21
N SER A 202 2.82 -8.03 4.59
CA SER A 202 2.53 -8.29 6.00
C SER A 202 3.83 -8.59 6.75
N GLU A 203 3.83 -8.37 8.07
CA GLU A 203 5.02 -8.60 8.90
C GLU A 203 5.56 -10.04 8.80
N ASP A 204 4.66 -11.02 8.74
CA ASP A 204 4.98 -12.45 8.54
C ASP A 204 5.48 -12.77 7.12
N GLY A 205 5.41 -11.79 6.21
CA GLY A 205 5.86 -11.90 4.83
C GLY A 205 4.95 -12.74 3.93
N THR A 206 3.79 -13.20 4.41
CA THR A 206 2.93 -14.14 3.68
C THR A 206 1.99 -13.48 2.68
N CYS A 207 1.63 -12.22 2.92
CA CYS A 207 0.64 -11.48 2.13
C CYS A 207 1.24 -10.21 1.52
N LEU A 208 0.78 -9.86 0.32
CA LEU A 208 1.11 -8.63 -0.38
C LEU A 208 -0.14 -7.78 -0.55
N TYR A 209 -0.01 -6.49 -0.28
CA TYR A 209 -1.10 -5.54 -0.37
C TYR A 209 -0.74 -4.37 -1.28
N GLU A 210 -1.62 -4.07 -2.22
CA GLU A 210 -1.52 -2.84 -3.01
C GLU A 210 -1.68 -1.63 -2.10
N THR A 211 -0.69 -0.75 -2.18
CA THR A 211 -0.57 0.40 -1.29
C THR A 211 -0.46 1.69 -2.07
N ILE A 212 -1.38 2.60 -1.81
CA ILE A 212 -1.43 3.93 -2.43
C ILE A 212 -1.00 4.96 -1.41
N VAL A 213 0.11 5.63 -1.69
CA VAL A 213 0.65 6.69 -0.85
C VAL A 213 0.14 8.04 -1.35
N LEU A 214 -0.51 8.78 -0.45
CA LEU A 214 -1.03 10.12 -0.67
C LEU A 214 -0.28 11.12 0.19
N LYS A 215 -0.05 12.31 -0.36
CA LYS A 215 0.35 13.46 0.45
C LYS A 215 -0.90 14.14 0.98
N HIS A 216 -0.86 14.55 2.24
CA HIS A 216 -1.85 15.46 2.78
C HIS A 216 -1.80 16.78 1.99
N ALA A 217 -2.82 17.06 1.19
CA ALA A 217 -2.86 18.30 0.43
C ALA A 217 -3.05 19.48 1.41
N ARG A 218 -2.16 20.46 1.36
CA ARG A 218 -2.44 21.84 1.76
C ARG A 218 -2.69 22.61 0.46
N ASN A 219 -3.45 23.71 0.49
CA ASN A 219 -3.86 24.57 -0.65
C ASN A 219 -2.68 25.13 -1.49
N LYS A 220 -1.81 24.27 -2.02
CA LYS A 220 -0.65 24.54 -2.86
C LYS A 220 -0.80 23.78 -4.17
N SER A 221 -0.04 24.17 -5.19
CA SER A 221 0.00 23.46 -6.46
C SER A 221 0.33 21.98 -6.24
N ILE A 222 -0.53 21.11 -6.76
CA ILE A 222 -0.40 19.66 -6.69
C ILE A 222 0.47 19.22 -7.87
N SER A 223 1.58 18.52 -7.59
CA SER A 223 2.49 17.98 -8.61
C SER A 223 1.84 16.86 -9.44
N THR A 224 2.40 16.56 -10.61
CA THR A 224 1.91 15.46 -11.47
C THR A 224 1.89 14.11 -10.75
N SER A 225 2.94 13.81 -9.96
CA SER A 225 3.01 12.56 -9.18
C SER A 225 1.94 12.49 -8.07
N GLU A 226 1.64 13.62 -7.43
CA GLU A 226 0.54 13.70 -6.45
C GLU A 226 -0.83 13.55 -7.13
N LYS A 227 -1.04 14.16 -8.31
CA LYS A 227 -2.27 13.99 -9.10
C LYS A 227 -2.49 12.52 -9.49
N PHE A 228 -1.43 11.84 -9.92
CA PHE A 228 -1.49 10.42 -10.26
C PHE A 228 -1.86 9.55 -9.05
N ALA A 229 -1.21 9.78 -7.91
CA ALA A 229 -1.53 9.05 -6.68
C ALA A 229 -2.99 9.27 -6.22
N ILE A 230 -3.50 10.51 -6.32
CA ILE A 230 -4.92 10.82 -6.08
C ILE A 230 -5.81 10.06 -7.07
N GLY A 231 -5.42 9.98 -8.34
CA GLY A 231 -6.13 9.20 -9.36
C GLY A 231 -6.22 7.71 -9.02
N LEU A 232 -5.13 7.10 -8.56
CA LEU A 232 -5.14 5.72 -8.06
C LEU A 232 -6.10 5.55 -6.89
N ALA A 233 -6.06 6.45 -5.90
CA ALA A 233 -6.96 6.38 -4.74
C ALA A 233 -8.44 6.51 -5.15
N ILE A 234 -8.76 7.42 -6.09
CA ILE A 234 -10.11 7.55 -6.64
C ILE A 234 -10.55 6.25 -7.32
N LYS A 235 -9.67 5.64 -8.12
CA LYS A 235 -9.97 4.37 -8.80
C LYS A 235 -10.22 3.25 -7.79
N ALA A 236 -9.37 3.12 -6.77
CA ALA A 236 -9.54 2.14 -5.69
C ALA A 236 -10.88 2.34 -4.97
N LEU A 237 -11.22 3.57 -4.58
CA LEU A 237 -12.48 3.89 -3.89
C LEU A 237 -13.71 3.59 -4.74
N LYS A 238 -13.69 3.90 -6.05
CA LYS A 238 -14.80 3.59 -6.97
C LYS A 238 -15.00 2.09 -7.18
N ASN A 239 -13.94 1.30 -7.05
CA ASN A 239 -13.93 -0.14 -7.34
C ASN A 239 -13.79 -0.99 -6.07
N ASN A 240 -14.18 -0.45 -4.91
CA ASN A 240 -14.19 -1.15 -3.62
C ASN A 240 -12.83 -1.81 -3.26
N GLY A 241 -11.74 -1.08 -3.53
CA GLY A 241 -10.36 -1.48 -3.28
C GLY A 241 -9.62 -1.97 -4.52
N LYS A 242 -10.32 -2.40 -5.57
CA LYS A 242 -9.66 -2.93 -6.78
C LYS A 242 -9.08 -1.81 -7.64
N THR A 243 -7.76 -1.68 -7.69
CA THR A 243 -7.12 -0.66 -8.54
C THR A 243 -7.18 -1.00 -10.03
N GLY A 244 -7.63 -2.20 -10.41
CA GLY A 244 -7.73 -2.65 -11.80
C GLY A 244 -6.37 -2.80 -12.50
N LEU A 245 -5.27 -2.75 -11.75
CA LEU A 245 -4.02 -3.39 -12.15
C LEU A 245 -4.18 -4.88 -11.82
N VAL A 246 -4.00 -5.73 -12.82
CA VAL A 246 -4.29 -7.16 -12.71
C VAL A 246 -3.39 -7.79 -11.64
N LYS A 247 -3.93 -8.71 -10.82
CA LYS A 247 -3.19 -9.56 -9.84
C LYS A 247 -1.94 -10.24 -10.43
N SER A 248 -1.78 -10.26 -11.76
CA SER A 248 -0.65 -10.80 -12.50
C SER A 248 0.66 -9.99 -12.39
N ILE A 249 0.64 -8.80 -11.75
CA ILE A 249 1.83 -7.94 -11.57
C ILE A 249 2.36 -7.99 -10.11
N LEU A 250 1.79 -8.84 -9.24
CA LEU A 250 2.37 -9.07 -7.92
C LEU A 250 3.72 -9.80 -8.10
N PRO A 251 4.87 -9.24 -7.66
CA PRO A 251 6.13 -9.94 -7.67
C PRO A 251 5.98 -11.17 -6.79
N SER A 252 6.31 -12.33 -7.35
CA SER A 252 6.44 -13.56 -6.58
C SER A 252 7.42 -13.32 -5.43
N ILE A 253 7.06 -13.75 -4.23
CA ILE A 253 7.85 -13.59 -2.99
C ILE A 253 8.64 -14.85 -2.72
N ASP A 254 9.82 -14.71 -2.12
CA ASP A 254 10.54 -15.86 -1.58
C ASP A 254 9.90 -16.35 -0.28
N THR A 255 10.36 -17.49 0.24
CA THR A 255 9.90 -18.07 1.51
C THR A 255 10.16 -17.19 2.74
N LYS A 256 10.76 -16.00 2.56
CA LYS A 256 11.07 -15.02 3.60
C LYS A 256 10.32 -13.69 3.39
N GLY A 257 9.33 -13.66 2.50
CA GLY A 257 8.51 -12.48 2.24
C GLY A 257 9.28 -11.34 1.55
N THR A 258 10.41 -11.65 0.91
CA THR A 258 11.14 -10.67 0.10
C THR A 258 10.58 -10.71 -1.32
N PRO A 259 10.27 -9.57 -1.95
CA PRO A 259 9.97 -9.56 -3.38
C PRO A 259 11.14 -10.21 -4.12
N LEU A 260 10.89 -11.33 -4.81
CA LEU A 260 11.93 -11.94 -5.63
C LEU A 260 12.37 -10.86 -6.61
N ARG A 261 13.68 -10.57 -6.66
CA ARG A 261 14.22 -9.76 -7.74
C ARG A 261 13.85 -10.46 -9.03
N HIS A 262 12.92 -9.89 -9.79
CA HIS A 262 12.54 -10.40 -11.08
C HIS A 262 13.77 -10.22 -11.99
N THR A 263 14.50 -11.31 -12.23
CA THR A 263 15.68 -11.30 -13.09
C THR A 263 15.25 -11.55 -14.52
N TRP A 264 16.07 -11.12 -15.49
CA TRP A 264 15.83 -11.46 -16.90
C TRP A 264 15.72 -12.97 -17.12
N LEU A 265 16.49 -13.78 -16.39
CA LEU A 265 16.42 -15.24 -16.49
C LEU A 265 15.03 -15.76 -16.12
N LYS A 266 14.47 -15.25 -15.01
CA LYS A 266 13.15 -15.64 -14.53
C LYS A 266 12.04 -15.17 -15.48
N GLU A 267 12.06 -13.91 -15.90
CA GLU A 267 11.05 -13.37 -16.82
C GLU A 267 11.00 -14.19 -18.12
N ILE A 268 12.17 -14.49 -18.70
CA ILE A 268 12.25 -15.25 -19.95
C ILE A 268 11.73 -16.68 -19.76
N THR A 269 12.01 -17.29 -18.61
CA THR A 269 11.50 -18.64 -18.27
C THR A 269 9.98 -18.62 -18.19
N GLU A 270 9.38 -17.71 -17.40
CA GLU A 270 7.92 -17.62 -17.25
C GLU A 270 7.21 -17.24 -18.56
N VAL A 271 7.85 -16.41 -19.40
CA VAL A 271 7.36 -16.08 -20.74
C VAL A 271 7.31 -17.32 -21.62
N LEU A 272 8.35 -18.14 -21.64
CA LEU A 272 8.36 -19.38 -22.41
C LEU A 272 7.34 -20.38 -21.88
N GLU A 273 7.17 -20.52 -20.56
CA GLU A 273 6.12 -21.34 -19.96
C GLU A 273 4.72 -20.88 -20.42
N THR A 274 4.47 -19.57 -20.39
CA THR A 274 3.20 -18.96 -20.83
C THR A 274 2.93 -19.21 -22.32
N LEU A 275 3.98 -19.25 -23.13
CA LEU A 275 3.92 -19.50 -24.57
C LEU A 275 3.87 -21.00 -24.93
N GLY A 276 3.80 -21.90 -23.94
CA GLY A 276 3.67 -23.34 -24.17
C GLY A 276 4.99 -24.11 -24.19
N GLY A 277 6.05 -23.55 -23.60
CA GLY A 277 7.35 -24.21 -23.41
C GLY A 277 8.43 -23.79 -24.41
N ASP A 278 8.04 -23.27 -25.57
CA ASP A 278 8.96 -22.77 -26.60
C ASP A 278 8.37 -21.60 -27.41
N ALA A 279 9.24 -20.71 -27.92
CA ALA A 279 8.81 -19.58 -28.74
C ALA A 279 9.93 -18.95 -29.57
N LYS A 280 9.53 -18.24 -30.63
CA LYS A 280 10.41 -17.34 -31.39
C LYS A 280 10.66 -16.04 -30.63
N ASN A 281 11.84 -15.45 -30.82
CA ASN A 281 12.26 -14.19 -30.19
C ASN A 281 11.19 -13.09 -30.24
N ASN A 282 10.51 -12.91 -31.39
CA ASN A 282 9.47 -11.89 -31.51
C ASN A 282 8.26 -12.15 -30.59
N ALA A 283 7.88 -13.42 -30.38
CA ALA A 283 6.82 -13.78 -29.45
C ALA A 283 7.26 -13.58 -28.00
N ILE A 284 8.51 -13.97 -27.67
CA ILE A 284 9.11 -13.72 -26.35
C ILE A 284 9.13 -12.21 -26.06
N TYR A 285 9.60 -11.39 -26.99
CA TYR A 285 9.66 -9.94 -26.82
C TYR A 285 8.28 -9.31 -26.62
N ARG A 286 7.32 -9.67 -27.46
CA ARG A 286 5.96 -9.17 -27.35
C ARG A 286 5.34 -9.56 -26.02
N GLU A 287 5.57 -10.77 -25.55
CA GLU A 287 5.03 -11.23 -24.28
C GLU A 287 5.69 -10.53 -23.08
N ILE A 288 7.00 -10.28 -23.12
CA ILE A 288 7.71 -9.44 -22.14
C ILE A 288 7.13 -8.01 -22.10
N GLU A 289 6.89 -7.41 -23.28
CA GLU A 289 6.26 -6.10 -23.40
C GLU A 289 4.84 -6.11 -22.80
N ASN A 290 4.04 -7.14 -23.09
CA ASN A 290 2.68 -7.30 -22.59
C ASN A 290 2.64 -7.47 -21.06
N ARG A 291 3.58 -8.22 -20.49
CA ARG A 291 3.64 -8.51 -19.05
C ARG A 291 4.06 -7.30 -18.22
N GLY A 292 4.93 -6.44 -18.75
CA GLY A 292 5.35 -5.20 -18.09
C GLY A 292 6.15 -5.41 -16.79
N ASN A 293 6.69 -6.61 -16.57
CA ASN A 293 7.43 -6.97 -15.35
C ASN A 293 8.84 -6.38 -15.29
N MET A 294 9.42 -6.02 -16.43
CA MET A 294 10.80 -5.58 -16.58
C MET A 294 10.91 -4.13 -17.06
N GLU A 295 11.95 -3.42 -16.60
CA GLU A 295 12.29 -2.09 -17.14
C GLU A 295 12.90 -2.23 -18.54
N LEU A 296 12.16 -1.81 -19.57
CA LEU A 296 12.53 -1.97 -20.98
C LEU A 296 13.45 -0.84 -21.47
N LYS A 297 14.71 -0.84 -21.00
CA LYS A 297 15.77 0.04 -21.54
C LYS A 297 16.00 -0.23 -23.02
N PRO A 298 16.49 0.71 -23.84
CA PRO A 298 16.67 0.50 -25.29
C PRO A 298 17.41 -0.79 -25.70
N THR A 299 18.26 -1.33 -24.83
CA THR A 299 19.04 -2.56 -25.05
C THR A 299 18.38 -3.83 -24.50
N TRP A 300 17.15 -3.78 -23.98
CA TRP A 300 16.53 -4.89 -23.27
C TRP A 300 16.42 -6.17 -24.11
N LYS A 301 16.14 -6.05 -25.42
CA LYS A 301 16.11 -7.21 -26.35
C LYS A 301 17.48 -7.89 -26.43
N GLN A 302 18.57 -7.13 -26.39
CA GLN A 302 19.93 -7.67 -26.34
C GLN A 302 20.21 -8.37 -25.01
N ILE A 303 19.66 -7.84 -23.91
CA ILE A 303 19.76 -8.48 -22.60
C ILE A 303 19.05 -9.83 -22.61
N VAL A 304 17.85 -9.92 -23.20
CA VAL A 304 17.11 -11.19 -23.37
C VAL A 304 17.96 -12.22 -24.10
N THR A 305 18.45 -11.89 -25.31
CA THR A 305 19.27 -12.81 -26.09
C THR A 305 20.55 -13.22 -25.36
N LYS A 306 21.21 -12.26 -24.69
CA LYS A 306 22.41 -12.53 -23.89
C LYS A 306 22.12 -13.46 -22.73
N THR A 307 21.03 -13.23 -22.00
CA THR A 307 20.62 -14.07 -20.87
C THR A 307 20.30 -15.48 -21.34
N ILE A 308 19.58 -15.64 -22.46
CA ILE A 308 19.32 -16.97 -23.03
C ILE A 308 20.62 -17.68 -23.38
N GLY A 309 21.55 -17.01 -24.09
CA GLY A 309 22.84 -17.62 -24.46
C GLY A 309 23.70 -18.03 -23.26
N LEU A 310 23.76 -17.18 -22.23
CA LEU A 310 24.49 -17.51 -21.00
C LEU A 310 23.93 -18.74 -20.24
N HIS A 311 22.71 -19.18 -20.57
CA HIS A 311 21.98 -20.26 -19.90
C HIS A 311 21.52 -21.36 -20.89
N SER A 312 22.16 -21.45 -22.05
CA SER A 312 21.92 -22.46 -23.09
C SER A 312 23.25 -23.04 -23.56
N SER A 313 23.53 -24.29 -23.22
CA SER A 313 24.74 -25.01 -23.66
C SER A 313 24.84 -25.15 -25.18
N ASP A 314 23.75 -24.95 -25.93
CA ASP A 314 23.73 -24.93 -27.39
C ASP A 314 24.38 -23.67 -28.02
N THR A 315 24.87 -22.74 -27.21
CA THR A 315 25.50 -21.49 -27.68
C THR A 315 26.95 -21.38 -27.25
N GLY A 316 27.79 -20.78 -28.11
CA GLY A 316 29.18 -20.47 -27.77
C GLY A 316 29.36 -19.42 -26.66
N SER A 317 28.27 -18.80 -26.20
CA SER A 317 28.27 -17.83 -25.09
C SER A 317 27.82 -18.45 -23.76
N TYR A 318 27.53 -19.76 -23.73
CA TYR A 318 27.23 -20.48 -22.49
C TYR A 318 28.35 -20.31 -21.48
N LYS A 319 27.99 -20.05 -20.22
CA LYS A 319 28.96 -19.88 -19.13
C LYS A 319 28.90 -21.08 -18.21
N GLU A 320 29.99 -21.82 -18.15
CA GLU A 320 30.16 -22.95 -17.23
C GLU A 320 29.90 -22.51 -15.78
N GLY A 321 29.05 -23.26 -15.08
CA GLY A 321 28.53 -22.92 -13.74
C GLY A 321 27.14 -22.26 -13.73
N ASN A 322 26.61 -21.83 -14.88
CA ASN A 322 25.21 -21.42 -14.99
C ASN A 322 24.29 -22.64 -15.19
N PRO A 323 23.06 -22.62 -14.64
CA PRO A 323 22.07 -23.64 -14.96
C PRO A 323 21.74 -23.58 -16.46
N ASP A 324 21.79 -24.75 -17.10
CA ASP A 324 21.44 -24.95 -18.52
C ASP A 324 19.92 -25.14 -18.64
N ILE A 325 19.23 -24.03 -18.88
CA ILE A 325 17.75 -23.94 -18.78
C ILE A 325 17.11 -23.94 -20.16
N PHE A 326 17.74 -23.26 -21.12
CA PHE A 326 17.20 -23.10 -22.46
C PHE A 326 17.91 -24.03 -23.45
N TYR A 327 17.21 -24.38 -24.52
CA TYR A 327 17.79 -25.05 -25.68
C TYR A 327 17.36 -24.34 -26.97
N MET A 328 18.21 -24.43 -28.00
CA MET A 328 17.96 -23.82 -29.29
C MET A 328 17.23 -24.81 -30.21
N ILE A 329 16.05 -24.42 -30.69
CA ILE A 329 15.31 -25.22 -31.69
C ILE A 329 15.80 -24.84 -33.09
N GLU A 330 15.82 -23.54 -33.36
CA GLU A 330 16.39 -22.95 -34.57
C GLU A 330 16.88 -21.53 -34.24
N THR A 331 17.56 -20.88 -35.19
CA THR A 331 18.06 -19.51 -35.00
C THR A 331 16.95 -18.55 -34.60
N GLY A 332 16.98 -18.10 -33.34
CA GLY A 332 15.98 -17.19 -32.78
C GLY A 332 14.69 -17.86 -32.30
N HIS A 333 14.69 -19.18 -32.11
CA HIS A 333 13.62 -19.96 -31.49
C HIS A 333 14.20 -20.79 -30.34
N TRP A 334 13.65 -20.59 -29.15
CA TRP A 334 14.15 -21.16 -27.91
C TRP A 334 13.07 -21.95 -27.20
N GLY A 335 13.48 -23.03 -26.52
CA GLY A 335 12.62 -23.83 -25.65
C GLY A 335 13.23 -24.03 -24.26
N LEU A 336 12.42 -24.54 -23.33
CA LEU A 336 12.80 -24.88 -21.97
C LEU A 336 13.14 -26.38 -21.83
N ARG A 337 14.35 -26.70 -21.35
CA ARG A 337 14.83 -28.10 -21.29
C ARG A 337 13.99 -29.00 -20.38
N ASN A 338 13.40 -28.45 -19.32
CA ASN A 338 12.64 -29.20 -18.31
C ASN A 338 11.13 -28.87 -18.33
N PHE A 339 10.58 -28.50 -19.48
CA PHE A 339 9.15 -28.22 -19.59
C PHE A 339 8.33 -29.52 -19.49
N GLN A 340 7.46 -29.63 -18.48
CA GLN A 340 6.49 -30.71 -18.35
C GLN A 340 5.11 -30.17 -18.74
N ASN A 341 4.47 -30.83 -19.71
CA ASN A 341 3.14 -30.48 -20.22
C ASN A 341 2.02 -30.73 -19.20
#